data_AF-A0A971YXG3-F1
#
_entry.id   AF-A0A971YXG3-F1
#
_cell.length_a   1.000
_cell.length_b   1.000
_cell.length_c   1.000
_cell.angle_alpha   90.00
_cell.angle_beta   90.00
_cell.angle_gamma   90.00
#
_symmetry.space_group_name_H-M   'P 1'
#
loop_
_entity.id
_entity.type
_entity.pdbx_description
1 polymer ?
#
loop_
_entity_poly.entity_id
_entity_poly.type
_entity_poly.pdbx_seq_one_letter_code
_entity_poly.pdbx_strand_id
1 'polypeptide(L)' 'MNAILGARIRSLRLAKGLTQEEIAEQLNCSRQKYARIEKG' A
#
# COMPACT_ATOMS: atom_id res chain seq x y z
N MET A 1 -9.60 -13.55 2.28
CA MET A 1 -10.29 -12.48 1.53
C MET A 1 -9.42 -11.22 1.43
N ASN A 2 -8.87 -10.73 2.56
CA ASN A 2 -8.02 -9.53 2.57
C ASN A 2 -6.70 -9.68 1.78
N ALA A 3 -6.02 -10.83 1.83
CA ALA A 3 -4.76 -11.04 1.12
C ALA A 3 -4.81 -10.76 -0.40
N ILE A 4 -5.95 -10.99 -1.06
CA ILE A 4 -6.13 -10.68 -2.49
C ILE A 4 -6.20 -9.16 -2.69
N LEU A 5 -6.86 -8.43 -1.79
CA LEU A 5 -6.95 -6.99 -1.83
C LEU A 5 -5.60 -6.33 -1.53
N GLY A 6 -4.89 -6.79 -0.49
CA GLY A 6 -3.55 -6.31 -0.15
C GLY A 6 -2.56 -6.50 -1.29
N ALA A 7 -2.59 -7.66 -1.95
CA ALA A 7 -1.78 -7.94 -3.14
C ALA A 7 -2.10 -7.00 -4.31
N ARG A 8 -3.40 -6.74 -4.59
CA ARG A 8 -3.82 -5.81 -5.66
C ARG A 8 -3.39 -4.37 -5.37
N ILE A 9 -3.52 -3.92 -4.13
CA ILE A 9 -3.08 -2.59 -3.70
C ILE A 9 -1.57 -2.44 -3.93
N ARG A 10 -0.79 -3.46 -3.55
CA ARG A 10 0.65 -3.52 -3.81
C ARG A 10 0.98 -3.45 -5.30
N SER A 11 0.29 -4.22 -6.13
CA SER A 11 0.50 -4.21 -7.58
C SER A 11 0.22 -2.83 -8.19
N LEU A 12 -0.87 -2.16 -7.78
CA LEU A 12 -1.20 -0.82 -8.27
C LEU A 12 -0.17 0.22 -7.86
N ARG A 13 0.33 0.16 -6.62
CA ARG A 13 1.39 1.05 -6.15
C ARG A 13 2.68 0.87 -6.96
N LEU A 14 3.11 -0.38 -7.16
CA LEU A 14 4.31 -0.70 -7.93
C LEU A 14 4.17 -0.31 -9.41
N ALA A 15 2.98 -0.49 -10.00
CA ALA A 15 2.70 -0.06 -11.37
C ALA A 15 2.81 1.46 -11.56
N LYS A 16 2.61 2.24 -10.48
CA LYS A 16 2.82 3.69 -10.46
C LYS A 16 4.25 4.10 -10.09
N GLY A 17 5.16 3.15 -9.83
CA GLY A 17 6.53 3.44 -9.42
C GLY A 17 6.66 4.02 -8.02
N LEU A 18 5.62 3.90 -7.18
CA LEU A 18 5.57 4.52 -5.86
C LEU A 18 6.10 3.58 -4.76
N THR A 19 6.76 4.15 -3.78
CA THR A 19 7.16 3.51 -2.51
C THR A 19 6.00 3.48 -1.51
N GLN A 20 6.15 2.69 -0.44
CA GLN A 20 5.15 2.66 0.64
C GLN A 20 5.11 3.99 1.41
N GLU A 21 6.23 4.70 1.45
CA GLU A 21 6.39 6.00 2.09
C GLU A 21 5.64 7.09 1.30
N GLU A 22 5.86 7.18 -0.01
CA GLU A 22 5.21 8.20 -0.86
C GLU A 22 3.68 8.07 -0.88
N ILE A 23 3.17 6.85 -1.03
CA ILE A 23 1.71 6.63 -1.02
C ILE A 23 1.12 6.85 0.39
N ALA A 24 1.87 6.55 1.45
CA ALA A 24 1.38 6.77 2.81
C ALA A 24 1.29 8.26 3.11
N GLU A 25 2.26 9.05 2.65
CA GLU A 25 2.25 10.51 2.70
C GLU A 25 1.07 11.09 1.91
N GLN A 26 0.84 10.64 0.67
CA GLN A 26 -0.32 11.05 -0.14
C GLN A 26 -1.66 10.73 0.51
N LEU A 27 -1.75 9.61 1.24
CA LEU A 27 -2.94 9.18 1.98
C LEU A 27 -3.00 9.74 3.41
N ASN A 28 -2.06 10.62 3.77
CA ASN A 28 -1.93 11.23 5.10
C ASN A 28 -1.99 10.19 6.23
N CYS A 29 -1.20 9.11 6.08
CA CYS A 29 -1.13 8.01 7.02
C CYS A 29 0.30 7.56 7.24
N SER A 30 0.54 6.79 8.30
CA SER A 30 1.87 6.24 8.53
C SER A 30 2.19 5.11 7.55
N ARG A 31 3.46 5.03 7.13
CA ARG A 31 3.98 3.92 6.31
C ARG A 31 3.69 2.54 6.94
N GLN A 32 3.71 2.41 8.28
CA GLN A 32 3.35 1.16 8.95
C GLN A 32 1.86 0.82 8.79
N LYS A 33 0.97 1.81 8.83
CA LYS A 33 -0.47 1.61 8.57
C LYS A 33 -0.69 1.15 7.13
N TYR A 34 -0.05 1.81 6.16
CA TYR A 34 -0.13 1.41 4.76
C TYR A 34 0.42 -0.02 4.52
N ALA A 35 1.57 -0.35 5.10
CA ALA A 35 2.15 -1.69 4.96
C ALA A 35 1.25 -2.82 5.53
N ARG A 36 0.45 -2.55 6.58
CA ARG A 36 -0.54 -3.51 7.09
C ARG A 36 -1.69 -3.72 6.09
N ILE A 37 -2.08 -2.69 5.36
CA ILE A 37 -3.12 -2.78 4.31
C ILE A 37 -2.63 -3.70 3.17
N GLU A 38 -1.35 -3.62 2.78
CA GLU A 38 -0.79 -4.53 1.77
C GLU A 38 -0.61 -5.98 2.27
N LYS A 39 -0.52 -6.19 3.59
CA LYS A 39 -0.24 -7.50 4.20
C LYS A 39 -1.51 -8.24 4.64
N GLY A 40 -2.59 -7.52 4.98
CA GLY A 40 -3.88 -8.09 5.37
C GLY A 40 -4.54 -8.79 4.20
#